data_AF-A0A8S2QSH1-F1
#
_entry.id   AF-A0A8S2QSH1-F1
#
_cell.length_a   1.000
_cell.length_b   1.000
_cell.length_c   1.000
_cell.angle_alpha   90.00
_cell.angle_beta   90.00
_cell.angle_gamma   90.00
#
_symmetry.space_group_name_H-M   'P 1'
#
loop_
_entity.id
_entity.type
_entity.pdbx_description
1 polymer ?
#
loop_
_entity_poly.entity_id
_entity_poly.type
_entity_poly.pdbx_seq_one_letter_code
_entity_poly.pdbx_strand_id
1 'polypeptide(L)'
;MALRLGETGRTTAHLQIEIDDFYYVIEQMYGEKVSKLVCDSNKASVDFIENLSKKIPCDFERLDGYLIPGKEEHKTKVIDKELVAAGKAGMDVELIDSKDKLPHYPLVYPTPHWLKFKNQGMFHPLKYLCGMAQLMSEMPNVTIYTNTHVDDIVDDEKKGTYAGTRNHHRINCKKMVLVAFEVEKGVIERALYWDTHDIYNYHRLAVDDKSPNGKTELLIVGGKDHLTGDQMHKEDYEKLYAELETMARKMFPCGPVRYRW
;
A
#
# COMPACT_ATOMS: atom_id res chain seq x y z
N MET A 1 19.61 -0.32 -7.31
CA MET A 1 18.57 0.48 -6.62
C MET A 1 17.18 -0.02 -7.04
N ALA A 2 16.62 -1.00 -6.32
CA ALA A 2 15.34 -1.65 -6.65
C ALA A 2 14.08 -0.83 -6.27
N LEU A 3 14.27 0.30 -5.59
CA LEU A 3 13.21 1.21 -5.11
C LEU A 3 12.36 1.86 -6.23
N ARG A 4 12.70 1.65 -7.52
CA ARG A 4 12.10 2.36 -8.66
C ARG A 4 11.36 1.46 -9.67
N LEU A 5 11.33 0.15 -9.45
CA LEU A 5 10.93 -0.83 -10.49
C LEU A 5 9.54 -1.45 -10.29
N GLY A 6 8.81 -1.06 -9.24
CA GLY A 6 7.41 -1.46 -8.99
C GLY A 6 6.39 -0.37 -9.35
N GLU A 7 5.17 -0.46 -8.81
CA GLU A 7 4.08 0.51 -9.04
C GLU A 7 4.48 1.97 -8.75
N THR A 8 5.32 2.20 -7.75
CA THR A 8 5.85 3.53 -7.38
C THR A 8 6.65 4.20 -8.50
N GLY A 9 7.25 3.43 -9.43
CA GLY A 9 7.98 3.96 -10.58
C GLY A 9 7.10 4.26 -11.81
N ARG A 10 5.83 3.85 -11.77
CA ARG A 10 4.86 4.00 -12.89
C ARG A 10 3.64 4.84 -12.53
N THR A 11 3.48 5.23 -11.26
CA THR A 11 2.42 6.13 -10.80
C THR A 11 2.80 7.60 -10.95
N THR A 12 1.79 8.44 -11.13
CA THR A 12 1.88 9.91 -11.13
C THR A 12 1.77 10.53 -9.72
N ALA A 13 1.58 9.70 -8.68
CA ALA A 13 1.56 10.10 -7.27
C ALA A 13 0.69 11.32 -6.95
N HIS A 14 -0.55 11.28 -7.42
CA HIS A 14 -1.59 12.17 -6.93
C HIS A 14 -1.94 11.80 -5.48
N LEU A 15 -1.99 12.80 -4.62
CA LEU A 15 -2.41 12.72 -3.23
C LEU A 15 -3.81 13.30 -3.14
N GLN A 16 -4.80 12.43 -3.24
CA GLN A 16 -6.20 12.83 -3.14
C GLN A 16 -6.64 12.76 -1.67
N ILE A 17 -7.24 13.86 -1.22
CA ILE A 17 -8.05 13.91 -0.01
C ILE A 17 -9.49 13.54 -0.37
N GLU A 18 -9.92 13.93 -1.57
CA GLU A 18 -11.07 13.31 -2.22
C GLU A 18 -10.81 11.81 -2.42
N ILE A 19 -11.89 11.02 -2.46
CA ILE A 19 -11.84 9.57 -2.43
C ILE A 19 -12.63 9.01 -3.60
N ASP A 20 -12.07 8.01 -4.28
CA ASP A 20 -12.69 7.42 -5.48
C ASP A 20 -14.09 6.84 -5.23
N ASP A 21 -14.36 6.39 -3.99
CA ASP A 21 -15.65 5.83 -3.58
C ASP A 21 -16.70 6.90 -3.23
N PHE A 22 -16.33 8.18 -3.18
CA PHE A 22 -17.16 9.32 -2.76
C PHE A 22 -17.50 9.34 -1.25
N TYR A 23 -17.51 10.53 -0.66
CA TYR A 23 -17.87 10.73 0.75
C TYR A 23 -19.32 10.37 1.05
N TYR A 24 -20.24 10.54 0.10
CA TYR A 24 -21.64 10.14 0.33
C TYR A 24 -21.80 8.62 0.52
N VAL A 25 -20.94 7.81 -0.09
CA VAL A 25 -20.96 6.35 0.07
C VAL A 25 -20.41 5.97 1.45
N ILE A 26 -19.27 6.55 1.85
CA ILE A 26 -18.70 6.33 3.18
C ILE A 26 -19.68 6.75 4.28
N GLU A 27 -20.30 7.93 4.15
CA GLU A 27 -21.31 8.40 5.11
C GLU A 27 -22.49 7.43 5.21
N GLN A 28 -22.97 6.87 4.09
CA GLN A 28 -24.07 5.91 4.09
C GLN A 28 -23.72 4.58 4.76
N MET A 29 -22.50 4.09 4.54
CA MET A 29 -22.07 2.79 5.06
C MET A 29 -21.63 2.85 6.52
N TYR A 30 -20.94 3.93 6.91
CA TYR A 30 -20.21 4.01 8.18
C TYR A 30 -20.58 5.24 9.02
N GLY A 31 -21.41 6.13 8.50
CA GLY A 31 -21.87 7.33 9.19
C GLY A 31 -20.92 8.52 9.04
N GLU A 32 -21.45 9.71 9.36
CA GLU A 32 -20.77 11.00 9.20
C GLU A 32 -19.46 11.09 9.99
N LYS A 33 -19.40 10.52 11.20
CA LYS A 33 -18.19 10.54 12.04
C LYS A 33 -17.02 9.81 11.39
N VAL A 34 -17.28 8.66 10.76
CA VAL A 34 -16.24 7.89 10.07
C VAL A 34 -15.82 8.61 8.79
N SER A 35 -16.80 9.13 8.03
CA SER A 35 -16.55 9.95 6.84
C SER A 35 -15.62 11.14 7.14
N LYS A 36 -15.87 11.86 8.25
CA LYS A 36 -14.99 12.92 8.74
C LYS A 36 -13.60 12.42 9.14
N LEU A 37 -13.50 11.29 9.83
CA LEU A 37 -12.22 10.71 10.23
C LEU A 37 -11.35 10.35 9.01
N VAL A 38 -11.96 9.80 7.95
CA VAL A 38 -11.27 9.51 6.68
C VAL A 38 -10.73 10.79 6.05
N CYS A 39 -11.55 11.85 5.98
CA CYS A 39 -11.14 13.15 5.46
C CYS A 39 -9.96 13.74 6.26
N ASP A 40 -10.07 13.75 7.59
CA ASP A 40 -9.04 14.29 8.48
C ASP A 40 -7.72 13.48 8.37
N SER A 41 -7.82 12.15 8.24
CA SER A 41 -6.66 11.26 8.04
C SER A 41 -5.95 11.53 6.71
N ASN A 42 -6.71 11.68 5.61
CA ASN A 42 -6.14 11.97 4.31
C ASN A 42 -5.48 13.36 4.29
N LYS A 43 -6.12 14.39 4.84
CA LYS A 43 -5.52 15.72 5.01
C LYS A 43 -4.19 15.66 5.76
N ALA A 44 -4.19 15.02 6.93
CA ALA A 44 -2.99 14.88 7.73
C ALA A 44 -1.86 14.17 6.97
N SER A 45 -2.21 13.18 6.14
CA SER A 45 -1.24 12.48 5.30
C SER A 45 -0.64 13.39 4.21
N VAL A 46 -1.47 14.19 3.53
CA VAL A 46 -0.95 15.14 2.53
C VAL A 46 -0.12 16.24 3.18
N ASP A 47 -0.57 16.79 4.33
CA ASP A 47 0.17 17.79 5.10
C ASP A 47 1.52 17.25 5.60
N PHE A 48 1.56 15.99 6.01
CA PHE A 48 2.80 15.32 6.40
C PHE A 48 3.78 15.23 5.22
N ILE A 49 3.31 14.81 4.05
CA ILE A 49 4.14 14.72 2.84
C ILE A 49 4.61 16.11 2.39
N GLU A 50 3.76 17.13 2.43
CA GLU A 50 4.14 18.53 2.16
C GLU A 50 5.24 19.02 3.11
N ASN A 51 5.13 18.72 4.41
CA ASN A 51 6.15 19.13 5.36
C ASN A 51 7.48 18.42 5.12
N LEU A 52 7.45 17.17 4.68
CA LEU A 52 8.64 16.41 4.35
C LEU A 52 9.27 16.85 3.01
N SER A 53 8.45 17.23 2.02
CA SER A 53 8.92 17.76 0.73
C SER A 53 9.68 19.08 0.86
N LYS A 54 9.45 19.87 1.92
CA LYS A 54 10.28 21.05 2.25
C LYS A 54 11.76 20.69 2.46
N LYS A 55 12.06 19.44 2.84
CA LYS A 55 13.42 18.90 3.01
C LYS A 55 13.86 18.04 1.83
N ILE A 56 12.91 17.65 0.96
CA ILE A 56 13.12 16.71 -0.12
C ILE A 56 12.63 17.35 -1.42
N PRO A 57 13.52 17.81 -2.30
CA PRO A 57 13.11 18.42 -3.56
C PRO A 57 12.42 17.38 -4.45
N CYS A 58 11.08 17.36 -4.41
CA CYS A 58 10.26 16.39 -5.12
C CYS A 58 9.12 17.01 -5.92
N ASP A 59 9.23 18.29 -6.29
CA ASP A 59 8.23 19.02 -7.06
C ASP A 59 6.83 18.90 -6.43
N PHE A 60 6.74 18.99 -5.10
CA PHE A 60 5.45 18.95 -4.43
C PHE A 60 4.67 20.22 -4.75
N GLU A 61 3.38 20.06 -5.07
CA GLU A 61 2.46 21.15 -5.33
C GLU A 61 1.10 20.86 -4.70
N ARG A 62 0.47 21.91 -4.14
CA ARG A 62 -0.96 21.89 -3.82
C ARG A 62 -1.75 22.30 -5.04
N LEU A 63 -2.76 21.52 -5.39
CA LEU A 63 -3.62 21.79 -6.53
C LEU A 63 -5.09 21.58 -6.19
N ASP A 64 -5.94 22.09 -7.07
CA ASP A 64 -7.37 21.86 -7.03
C ASP A 64 -7.72 20.61 -7.86
N GLY A 65 -8.59 19.76 -7.31
CA GLY A 65 -9.20 18.63 -8.01
C GLY A 65 -10.59 19.01 -8.53
N TYR A 66 -11.00 18.47 -9.67
CA TYR A 66 -12.31 18.73 -10.26
C TYR A 66 -13.07 17.44 -10.53
N LEU A 67 -14.28 17.33 -9.95
CA LEU A 67 -15.18 16.20 -10.19
C LEU A 67 -16.30 16.62 -11.14
N ILE A 68 -16.25 16.12 -12.37
CA ILE A 68 -17.19 16.44 -13.45
C ILE A 68 -18.16 15.27 -13.61
N PRO A 69 -19.49 15.50 -13.65
CA PRO A 69 -20.44 14.42 -13.86
C PRO A 69 -20.32 13.86 -15.28
N GLY A 70 -20.57 12.55 -15.41
CA GLY A 70 -20.75 11.90 -16.71
C GLY A 70 -21.95 12.44 -17.49
N LYS A 71 -22.07 12.04 -18.76
CA LYS A 71 -23.13 12.51 -19.67
C LYS A 71 -24.55 12.16 -19.19
N GLU A 72 -24.71 11.08 -18.43
CA GLU A 72 -26.00 10.62 -17.96
C GLU A 72 -26.56 11.51 -16.85
N GLU A 73 -27.84 11.88 -16.95
CA GLU A 73 -28.50 12.81 -16.01
C GLU A 73 -28.38 12.39 -14.54
N HIS A 74 -28.39 11.07 -14.26
CA HIS A 74 -28.25 10.58 -12.89
C HIS A 74 -26.87 10.86 -12.27
N LYS A 75 -25.83 11.13 -13.07
CA LYS A 75 -24.49 11.49 -12.58
C LYS A 75 -24.45 12.91 -12.02
N THR A 76 -25.30 13.82 -12.50
CA THR A 76 -25.45 15.14 -11.88
C THR A 76 -25.98 15.03 -10.45
N LYS A 77 -26.87 14.07 -10.16
CA LYS A 77 -27.34 13.81 -8.79
C LYS A 77 -26.24 13.27 -7.87
N VAL A 78 -25.20 12.65 -8.42
CA VAL A 78 -24.02 12.22 -7.65
C VAL A 78 -23.24 13.43 -7.17
N ILE A 79 -23.07 14.44 -8.02
CA ILE A 79 -22.42 15.72 -7.67
C ILE A 79 -23.11 16.40 -6.50
N ASP A 80 -24.44 16.49 -6.52
CA ASP A 80 -25.20 17.15 -5.45
C ASP A 80 -25.08 16.41 -4.11
N LYS A 81 -25.12 15.07 -4.14
CA LYS A 81 -24.91 14.24 -2.95
C LYS A 81 -23.51 14.41 -2.41
N GLU A 82 -22.52 14.41 -3.29
CA GLU A 82 -21.12 14.48 -2.90
C GLU A 82 -20.74 15.84 -2.33
N LEU A 83 -21.27 16.94 -2.90
CA LEU A 83 -21.11 18.28 -2.34
C LEU A 83 -21.48 18.32 -0.85
N VAL A 84 -22.65 17.76 -0.51
CA VAL A 84 -23.17 17.74 0.86
C VAL A 84 -22.30 16.86 1.76
N ALA A 85 -22.04 15.62 1.34
CA ALA A 85 -21.32 14.65 2.16
C ALA A 85 -19.85 15.04 2.37
N ALA A 86 -19.16 15.48 1.31
CA ALA A 86 -17.79 15.95 1.41
C ALA A 86 -17.68 17.22 2.27
N GLY A 87 -18.64 18.15 2.15
CA GLY A 87 -18.71 19.33 3.00
C GLY A 87 -18.85 18.98 4.49
N LYS A 88 -19.72 18.01 4.83
CA LYS A 88 -19.86 17.49 6.20
C LYS A 88 -18.61 16.77 6.71
N ALA A 89 -17.97 15.97 5.85
CA ALA A 89 -16.68 15.34 6.16
C ALA A 89 -15.57 16.38 6.41
N GLY A 90 -15.79 17.63 5.98
CA GLY A 90 -14.94 18.77 6.25
C GLY A 90 -14.07 19.19 5.07
N MET A 91 -14.34 18.68 3.86
CA MET A 91 -13.64 19.11 2.64
C MET A 91 -13.92 20.58 2.33
N ASP A 92 -12.90 21.28 1.83
CA ASP A 92 -13.08 22.57 1.15
C ASP A 92 -13.51 22.27 -0.29
N VAL A 93 -14.82 22.16 -0.48
CA VAL A 93 -15.47 21.80 -1.74
C VAL A 93 -16.42 22.91 -2.19
N GLU A 94 -16.30 23.28 -3.47
CA GLU A 94 -17.11 24.33 -4.09
C GLU A 94 -17.89 23.75 -5.27
N LEU A 95 -19.15 24.16 -5.40
CA LEU A 95 -19.95 23.92 -6.59
C LEU A 95 -19.66 25.01 -7.62
N ILE A 96 -19.29 24.61 -8.84
CA ILE A 96 -18.98 25.54 -9.93
C ILE A 96 -20.02 25.38 -11.03
N ASP A 97 -20.62 26.50 -11.45
CA ASP A 97 -21.60 26.52 -12.54
C ASP A 97 -20.89 26.37 -13.89
N SER A 98 -21.56 25.70 -14.83
CA SER A 98 -21.17 25.59 -16.24
C SER A 98 -20.69 26.89 -16.90
N LYS A 99 -21.22 28.03 -16.48
CA LYS A 99 -20.86 29.36 -16.99
C LYS A 99 -19.44 29.78 -16.63
N ASP A 100 -18.91 29.30 -15.50
CA ASP A 100 -17.64 29.75 -14.95
C ASP A 100 -16.41 29.11 -15.63
N LYS A 101 -16.64 28.25 -16.64
CA LYS A 101 -15.66 27.53 -17.48
C LYS A 101 -14.62 26.72 -16.68
N LEU A 102 -14.54 25.42 -16.97
CA LEU A 102 -13.42 24.62 -16.48
C LEU A 102 -12.08 25.16 -17.03
N PRO A 103 -11.07 25.37 -16.17
CA PRO A 103 -9.75 25.78 -16.62
C PRO A 103 -9.16 24.72 -17.56
N HIS A 104 -8.97 25.07 -18.84
CA HIS A 104 -8.27 24.26 -19.84
C HIS A 104 -8.77 22.82 -20.03
N TYR A 105 -10.02 22.51 -19.66
CA TYR A 105 -10.65 21.21 -19.91
C TYR A 105 -11.70 21.33 -21.03
N PRO A 106 -11.52 20.66 -22.19
CA PRO A 106 -12.51 20.69 -23.26
C PRO A 106 -13.72 19.84 -22.89
N LEU A 107 -14.80 20.48 -22.41
CA LEU A 107 -16.08 19.80 -22.21
C LEU A 107 -16.63 19.31 -23.55
N VAL A 108 -16.70 17.99 -23.70
CA VAL A 108 -17.20 17.32 -24.91
C VAL A 108 -18.72 17.05 -24.88
N TYR A 109 -19.39 17.40 -23.79
CA TYR A 109 -20.85 17.38 -23.64
C TYR A 109 -21.30 18.45 -22.62
N PRO A 110 -22.55 18.93 -22.70
CA PRO A 110 -23.07 19.89 -21.73
C PRO A 110 -23.24 19.23 -20.34
N THR A 111 -22.76 19.92 -19.31
CA THR A 111 -22.99 19.61 -17.90
C THR A 111 -23.39 20.89 -17.17
N PRO A 112 -24.37 20.88 -16.24
CA PRO A 112 -24.84 22.09 -15.58
C PRO A 112 -23.86 22.63 -14.52
N HIS A 113 -23.11 21.75 -13.85
CA HIS A 113 -22.20 22.10 -12.77
C HIS A 113 -21.23 20.95 -12.45
N TRP A 114 -20.17 21.25 -11.71
CA TRP A 114 -19.16 20.29 -11.23
C TRP A 114 -18.63 20.72 -9.84
N LEU A 115 -17.87 19.85 -9.18
CA LEU A 115 -17.20 20.18 -7.91
C LEU A 115 -15.75 20.56 -8.14
N LYS A 116 -15.29 21.50 -7.30
CA LYS A 116 -13.88 21.84 -7.12
C LYS A 116 -13.49 21.48 -5.68
N PHE A 117 -12.55 20.56 -5.52
CA PHE A 117 -11.95 20.18 -4.24
C PHE A 117 -10.60 20.87 -4.10
N LYS A 118 -10.44 21.74 -3.10
CA LYS A 118 -9.18 22.46 -2.91
C LYS A 118 -8.14 21.63 -2.18
N ASN A 119 -6.89 22.07 -2.26
CA ASN A 119 -5.77 21.59 -1.44
C ASN A 119 -5.46 20.10 -1.59
N GLN A 120 -5.69 19.52 -2.77
CA GLN A 120 -5.13 18.21 -3.12
C GLN A 120 -3.61 18.34 -3.26
N GLY A 121 -2.89 17.22 -3.38
CA GLY A 121 -1.44 17.23 -3.56
C GLY A 121 -0.98 16.44 -4.78
N MET A 122 0.17 16.82 -5.32
CA MET A 122 0.93 15.97 -6.21
C MET A 122 2.42 16.16 -5.93
N PHE A 123 3.21 15.15 -6.26
CA PHE A 123 4.66 15.24 -6.20
C PHE A 123 5.29 14.23 -7.15
N HIS A 124 6.57 14.40 -7.44
CA HIS A 124 7.32 13.43 -8.22
C HIS A 124 7.77 12.26 -7.32
N PRO A 125 7.21 11.04 -7.48
CA PRO A 125 7.42 9.94 -6.53
C PRO A 125 8.87 9.49 -6.46
N LEU A 126 9.54 9.38 -7.61
CA LEU A 126 10.95 9.01 -7.64
C LEU A 126 11.86 10.04 -6.97
N LYS A 127 11.65 11.35 -7.20
CA LYS A 127 12.44 12.40 -6.54
C LYS A 127 12.26 12.35 -5.02
N TYR A 128 11.01 12.19 -4.56
CA TYR A 128 10.71 12.04 -3.15
C TYR A 128 11.40 10.83 -2.53
N LEU A 129 11.31 9.66 -3.16
CA LEU A 129 11.94 8.44 -2.67
C LEU A 129 13.47 8.54 -2.65
N CYS A 130 14.06 9.24 -3.63
CA CYS A 130 15.50 9.47 -3.66
C CYS A 130 15.95 10.40 -2.53
N GLY A 131 15.24 11.50 -2.30
CA GLY A 131 15.55 12.40 -1.19
C GLY A 131 15.31 11.75 0.17
N MET A 132 14.28 10.89 0.29
CA MET A 132 14.07 10.08 1.49
C MET A 132 15.25 9.16 1.75
N ALA A 133 15.70 8.41 0.73
CA ALA A 133 16.86 7.55 0.84
C ALA A 133 18.12 8.33 1.22
N GLN A 134 18.31 9.53 0.67
CA GLN A 134 19.43 10.40 1.00
C GLN A 134 19.38 10.85 2.46
N LEU A 135 18.25 11.43 2.91
CA LEU A 135 18.07 11.84 4.30
C LEU A 135 18.30 10.68 5.27
N MET A 136 17.75 9.51 4.95
CA MET A 136 17.95 8.29 5.73
C MET A 136 19.41 7.87 5.77
N SER A 137 20.15 7.97 4.66
CA SER A 137 21.58 7.61 4.63
C SER A 137 22.48 8.52 5.46
N GLU A 138 22.03 9.75 5.75
CA GLU A 138 22.73 10.71 6.60
C GLU A 138 22.42 10.52 8.09
N MET A 139 21.39 9.73 8.44
CA MET A 139 21.02 9.46 9.83
C MET A 139 22.00 8.48 10.49
N PRO A 140 22.44 8.74 11.73
CA PRO A 140 23.23 7.76 12.47
C PRO A 140 22.40 6.48 12.68
N ASN A 141 23.02 5.33 12.42
CA ASN A 141 22.44 3.98 12.54
C ASN A 141 21.43 3.57 11.45
N VAL A 142 21.37 4.28 10.32
CA VAL A 142 20.60 3.85 9.15
C VAL A 142 21.56 3.42 8.04
N THR A 143 21.33 2.25 7.45
CA THR A 143 22.15 1.74 6.34
C THR A 143 21.24 1.19 5.25
N ILE A 144 21.38 1.73 4.04
CA ILE A 144 20.59 1.32 2.88
C ILE A 144 21.40 0.34 2.05
N TYR A 145 20.95 -0.92 2.02
CA TYR A 145 21.55 -1.96 1.19
C TYR A 145 20.78 -2.06 -0.14
N THR A 146 21.44 -1.75 -1.27
CA THR A 146 20.83 -1.87 -2.60
C THR A 146 21.40 -3.06 -3.37
N ASN A 147 20.63 -3.60 -4.32
CA ASN A 147 20.98 -4.84 -5.06
C ASN A 147 21.17 -6.06 -4.14
N THR A 148 20.62 -5.98 -2.94
CA THR A 148 20.73 -6.97 -1.88
C THR A 148 19.47 -7.81 -1.89
N HIS A 149 19.42 -8.80 -2.79
CA HIS A 149 18.35 -9.77 -2.81
C HIS A 149 18.49 -10.70 -1.60
N VAL A 150 17.43 -10.87 -0.82
CA VAL A 150 17.42 -11.85 0.29
C VAL A 150 17.28 -13.23 -0.33
N ASP A 151 18.33 -14.05 -0.20
CA ASP A 151 18.37 -15.41 -0.77
C ASP A 151 18.06 -16.49 0.28
N ASP A 152 18.23 -16.17 1.57
CA ASP A 152 17.91 -17.04 2.71
C ASP A 152 17.70 -16.22 3.99
N ILE A 153 17.04 -16.78 5.00
CA ILE A 153 16.98 -16.21 6.35
C ILE A 153 17.47 -17.28 7.33
N VAL A 154 18.42 -16.92 8.18
CA VAL A 154 19.03 -17.83 9.15
C VAL A 154 18.67 -17.40 10.55
N ASP A 155 18.07 -18.31 11.31
CA ASP A 155 17.83 -18.14 12.73
C ASP A 155 19.00 -18.70 13.54
N ASP A 156 19.68 -17.84 14.31
CA ASP A 156 20.73 -18.22 15.25
C ASP A 156 20.27 -17.92 16.67
N GLU A 157 20.21 -18.94 17.53
CA GLU A 157 19.70 -18.84 18.91
C GLU A 157 20.45 -17.82 19.78
N LYS A 158 21.69 -17.46 19.43
CA LYS A 158 22.52 -16.49 20.16
C LYS A 158 22.58 -15.12 19.50
N LYS A 159 22.34 -15.03 18.18
CA LYS A 159 22.52 -13.80 17.38
C LYS A 159 21.23 -13.23 16.80
N GLY A 160 20.11 -13.94 16.94
CA GLY A 160 18.80 -13.56 16.38
C GLY A 160 18.65 -13.96 14.92
N THR A 161 17.53 -13.56 14.32
CA THR A 161 17.20 -13.78 12.91
C THR A 161 18.03 -12.85 12.01
N TYR A 162 18.59 -13.37 10.92
CA TYR A 162 19.24 -12.54 9.91
C TYR A 162 18.94 -12.99 8.49
N ALA A 163 18.64 -12.02 7.63
CA ALA A 163 18.52 -12.27 6.20
C ALA A 163 19.92 -12.39 5.56
N GLY A 164 20.22 -13.56 5.01
CA GLY A 164 21.34 -13.83 4.13
C GLY A 164 21.03 -13.35 2.72
N THR A 165 21.93 -12.55 2.16
CA THR A 165 21.67 -11.88 0.88
C THR A 165 22.63 -12.38 -0.19
N ARG A 166 22.24 -12.26 -1.46
CA ARG A 166 23.02 -12.70 -2.63
C ARG A 166 24.45 -12.17 -2.67
N ASN A 167 24.67 -11.00 -2.06
CA ASN A 167 25.98 -10.35 -1.99
C ASN A 167 26.66 -10.53 -0.62
N HIS A 168 26.27 -11.56 0.14
CA HIS A 168 26.83 -11.93 1.45
C HIS A 168 26.70 -10.89 2.58
N HIS A 169 25.86 -9.87 2.42
CA HIS A 169 25.47 -9.02 3.56
C HIS A 169 24.50 -9.80 4.46
N ARG A 170 24.66 -9.61 5.77
CA ARG A 170 23.72 -10.09 6.79
C ARG A 170 22.93 -8.90 7.30
N ILE A 171 21.61 -8.92 7.10
CA ILE A 171 20.72 -7.91 7.66
C ILE A 171 20.13 -8.50 8.94
N ASN A 172 20.54 -7.97 10.09
CA ASN A 172 19.92 -8.30 11.38
C ASN A 172 18.56 -7.61 11.45
N CYS A 173 17.51 -8.33 11.08
CA CYS A 173 16.14 -7.94 11.38
C CYS A 173 15.76 -8.62 12.69
N LYS A 174 15.16 -7.88 13.63
CA LYS A 174 14.82 -8.50 14.91
C LYS A 174 13.83 -9.64 14.73
N LYS A 175 12.87 -9.54 13.78
CA LYS A 175 11.74 -10.48 13.59
C LYS A 175 11.10 -10.37 12.19
N MET A 176 10.69 -11.50 11.60
CA MET A 176 9.80 -11.68 10.45
C MET A 176 9.00 -12.98 10.71
N VAL A 177 7.76 -13.12 10.20
CA VAL A 177 6.97 -14.38 10.28
C VAL A 177 6.31 -14.63 8.92
N LEU A 178 6.88 -15.53 8.13
CA LEU A 178 6.33 -16.01 6.86
C LEU A 178 6.62 -17.51 6.72
N VAL A 179 5.79 -18.25 5.97
CA VAL A 179 6.11 -19.63 5.58
C VAL A 179 5.97 -19.77 4.07
N ALA A 180 6.96 -20.39 3.41
CA ALA A 180 6.84 -20.80 2.01
C ALA A 180 6.84 -22.31 1.83
N PHE A 181 5.87 -22.75 1.05
CA PHE A 181 5.72 -24.13 0.61
C PHE A 181 6.17 -24.27 -0.83
N GLU A 182 6.84 -25.38 -1.14
CA GLU A 182 6.92 -25.82 -2.52
C GLU A 182 5.53 -26.24 -3.00
N VAL A 183 5.12 -25.75 -4.17
CA VAL A 183 3.90 -26.18 -4.84
C VAL A 183 4.19 -26.46 -6.32
N GLU A 184 3.46 -27.41 -6.91
CA GLU A 184 3.55 -27.66 -8.35
C GLU A 184 3.05 -26.44 -9.14
N LYS A 185 3.80 -26.08 -10.18
CA LYS A 185 3.48 -24.93 -11.02
C LYS A 185 2.12 -25.12 -11.72
N GLY A 186 1.26 -24.12 -11.62
CA GLY A 186 -0.05 -24.10 -12.28
C GLY A 186 -1.18 -24.80 -11.52
N VAL A 187 -0.92 -25.32 -10.31
CA VAL A 187 -1.96 -25.93 -9.45
C VAL A 187 -2.70 -24.89 -8.61
N ILE A 188 -2.06 -23.76 -8.32
CA ILE A 188 -2.67 -22.60 -7.64
C ILE A 188 -2.72 -21.45 -8.64
N GLU A 189 -3.85 -20.74 -8.68
CA GLU A 189 -4.01 -19.57 -9.53
C GLU A 189 -3.05 -18.45 -9.08
N ARG A 190 -2.43 -17.76 -10.05
CA ARG A 190 -1.48 -16.69 -9.74
C ARG A 190 -2.25 -15.41 -9.42
N ALA A 191 -2.62 -15.28 -8.16
CA ALA A 191 -3.24 -14.09 -7.61
C ALA A 191 -2.63 -13.69 -6.26
N LEU A 192 -2.99 -12.50 -5.81
CA LEU A 192 -2.79 -12.04 -4.44
C LEU A 192 -4.07 -12.31 -3.68
N TYR A 193 -3.97 -13.02 -2.57
CA TYR A 193 -5.11 -13.31 -1.71
C TYR A 193 -4.86 -12.74 -0.33
N TRP A 194 -5.87 -12.11 0.23
CA TRP A 194 -5.88 -11.64 1.61
C TRP A 194 -7.31 -11.72 2.16
N ASP A 195 -7.45 -11.94 3.46
CA ASP A 195 -8.73 -11.97 4.14
C ASP A 195 -8.93 -10.75 5.05
N THR A 196 -10.12 -10.63 5.64
CA THR A 196 -10.51 -9.50 6.51
C THR A 196 -10.45 -9.86 7.99
N HIS A 197 -9.68 -10.86 8.40
CA HIS A 197 -9.49 -11.12 9.82
C HIS A 197 -8.76 -9.94 10.47
N ASP A 198 -9.02 -9.66 11.76
CA ASP A 198 -8.32 -8.61 12.53
C ASP A 198 -6.79 -8.75 12.46
N ILE A 199 -6.35 -10.00 12.29
CA ILE A 199 -5.00 -10.33 11.83
C ILE A 199 -5.15 -11.03 10.49
N TYR A 200 -5.04 -10.26 9.41
CA TYR A 200 -5.30 -10.75 8.06
C TYR A 200 -4.28 -11.82 7.68
N ASN A 201 -4.77 -12.89 7.04
CA ASN A 201 -3.90 -13.86 6.38
C ASN A 201 -3.76 -13.45 4.93
N TYR A 202 -2.58 -13.63 4.36
CA TYR A 202 -2.35 -13.44 2.94
C TYR A 202 -1.54 -14.58 2.36
N HIS A 203 -1.76 -14.85 1.07
CA HIS A 203 -0.94 -15.78 0.33
C HIS A 203 -0.75 -15.36 -1.11
N ARG A 204 0.41 -15.71 -1.66
CA ARG A 204 0.78 -15.44 -3.05
C ARG A 204 1.78 -16.45 -3.56
N LEU A 205 1.78 -16.64 -4.87
CA LEU A 205 2.86 -17.39 -5.53
C LEU A 205 4.07 -16.48 -5.78
N ALA A 206 5.25 -16.99 -5.50
CA ALA A 206 6.53 -16.42 -5.88
C ALA A 206 7.31 -17.41 -6.76
N VAL A 207 8.21 -16.88 -7.58
CA VAL A 207 9.10 -17.71 -8.40
C VAL A 207 10.06 -18.45 -7.47
N ASP A 208 10.19 -19.76 -7.66
CA ASP A 208 11.23 -20.55 -7.01
C ASP A 208 12.47 -20.64 -7.92
N ASP A 209 13.43 -19.74 -7.73
CA ASP A 209 14.68 -19.73 -8.50
C ASP A 209 15.51 -21.02 -8.30
N LYS A 210 15.21 -21.83 -7.27
CA LYS A 210 15.86 -23.12 -6.97
C LYS A 210 15.04 -24.31 -7.46
N SER A 211 13.93 -24.09 -8.15
CA SER A 211 13.06 -25.15 -8.67
C SER A 211 13.82 -26.05 -9.67
N PRO A 212 13.88 -27.37 -9.45
CA PRO A 212 14.44 -28.30 -10.43
C PRO A 212 13.66 -28.23 -11.74
N ASN A 213 14.27 -27.63 -12.77
CA ASN A 213 13.69 -27.42 -14.11
C ASN A 213 12.42 -26.53 -14.13
N GLY A 214 12.21 -25.66 -13.14
CA GLY A 214 11.10 -24.71 -13.11
C GLY A 214 9.71 -25.34 -12.98
N LYS A 215 9.64 -26.56 -12.43
CA LYS A 215 8.39 -27.33 -12.24
C LYS A 215 7.59 -26.91 -11.00
N THR A 216 8.21 -26.18 -10.09
CA THR A 216 7.65 -25.79 -8.80
C THR A 216 7.71 -24.28 -8.61
N GLU A 217 6.83 -23.77 -7.77
CA GLU A 217 6.77 -22.37 -7.35
C GLU A 217 6.69 -22.33 -5.81
N LEU A 218 6.94 -21.16 -5.22
CA LEU A 218 6.78 -20.97 -3.78
C LEU A 218 5.41 -20.39 -3.49
N LEU A 219 4.59 -21.12 -2.74
CA LEU A 219 3.42 -20.53 -2.09
C LEU A 219 3.88 -19.86 -0.80
N ILE A 220 3.92 -18.54 -0.80
CA ILE A 220 4.18 -17.73 0.40
C ILE A 220 2.86 -17.55 1.13
N VAL A 221 2.83 -17.90 2.41
CA VAL A 221 1.70 -17.69 3.32
C VAL A 221 2.19 -16.85 4.49
N GLY A 222 1.54 -15.71 4.69
CA GLY A 222 1.80 -14.78 5.79
C GLY A 222 0.51 -14.47 6.55
N GLY A 223 0.67 -13.94 7.76
CA GLY A 223 -0.42 -13.67 8.69
C GLY A 223 0.07 -13.86 10.12
N LYS A 224 -0.86 -13.84 11.07
CA LYS A 224 -0.52 -13.91 12.51
C LYS A 224 0.44 -12.78 12.93
N ASP A 225 0.20 -11.58 12.39
CA ASP A 225 0.91 -10.35 12.74
C ASP A 225 1.03 -10.21 14.25
N HIS A 226 2.24 -9.89 14.68
CA HIS A 226 2.55 -9.48 16.05
C HIS A 226 3.08 -8.05 15.99
N LEU A 227 2.86 -7.29 17.07
CA LEU A 227 3.39 -5.92 17.14
C LEU A 227 4.91 -5.95 16.98
N THR A 228 5.42 -5.13 16.06
CA THR A 228 6.87 -4.98 15.88
C THR A 228 7.48 -4.48 17.20
N GLY A 229 8.32 -5.32 17.82
CA GLY A 229 8.95 -5.02 19.11
C GLY A 229 8.36 -5.76 20.32
N ASP A 230 7.28 -6.53 20.14
CA ASP A 230 6.71 -7.35 21.21
C ASP A 230 7.64 -8.52 21.57
N GLN A 231 7.79 -8.85 22.85
CA GLN A 231 8.73 -9.89 23.33
C GLN A 231 8.05 -11.26 23.40
N MET A 232 7.82 -11.91 22.24
CA MET A 232 7.41 -13.32 22.20
C MET A 232 8.59 -14.27 22.36
N HIS A 233 8.39 -15.41 23.03
CA HIS A 233 9.38 -16.48 23.19
C HIS A 233 9.44 -17.37 21.93
N LYS A 234 10.56 -18.08 21.73
CA LYS A 234 10.78 -18.96 20.56
C LYS A 234 9.65 -19.99 20.37
N GLU A 235 9.13 -20.53 21.47
CA GLU A 235 8.03 -21.50 21.50
C GLU A 235 6.72 -20.93 20.94
N ASP A 236 6.50 -19.63 21.10
CA ASP A 236 5.33 -18.96 20.55
C ASP A 236 5.42 -18.85 19.02
N TYR A 237 6.63 -18.66 18.46
CA TYR A 237 6.82 -18.65 16.99
C TYR A 237 6.62 -20.02 16.37
N GLU A 238 7.11 -21.09 17.00
CA GLU A 238 6.86 -22.45 16.51
C GLU A 238 5.37 -22.76 16.45
N LYS A 239 4.60 -22.24 17.42
CA LYS A 239 3.15 -22.32 17.40
C LYS A 239 2.54 -21.53 16.23
N LEU A 240 3.00 -20.31 15.96
CA LEU A 240 2.55 -19.51 14.82
C LEU A 240 2.88 -20.17 13.47
N TYR A 241 4.09 -20.70 13.30
CA TYR A 241 4.48 -21.44 12.11
C TYR A 241 3.65 -22.70 11.92
N ALA A 242 3.40 -23.46 13.00
CA ALA A 242 2.56 -24.65 12.95
C ALA A 242 1.11 -24.31 12.59
N GLU A 243 0.57 -23.19 13.09
CA GLU A 243 -0.77 -22.71 12.74
C GLU A 243 -0.85 -22.30 11.27
N LEU A 244 0.11 -21.50 10.77
CA LEU A 244 0.18 -21.08 9.36
C LEU A 244 0.36 -22.29 8.43
N GLU A 245 1.17 -23.27 8.82
CA GLU A 245 1.36 -24.50 8.06
C GLU A 245 0.10 -25.37 8.04
N THR A 246 -0.56 -25.51 9.19
CA THR A 246 -1.83 -26.24 9.28
C THR A 246 -2.90 -25.59 8.40
N MET A 247 -2.97 -24.26 8.40
CA MET A 247 -3.90 -23.50 7.55
C MET A 247 -3.58 -23.69 6.07
N ALA A 248 -2.32 -23.48 5.67
CA ALA A 248 -1.89 -23.59 4.28
C ALA A 248 -2.18 -24.99 3.71
N ARG A 249 -1.86 -26.05 4.47
CA ARG A 249 -2.10 -27.44 4.06
C ARG A 249 -3.58 -27.81 3.95
N LYS A 250 -4.48 -27.10 4.63
CA LYS A 250 -5.94 -27.29 4.48
C LYS A 250 -6.47 -26.65 3.19
N MET A 251 -5.83 -25.58 2.74
CA MET A 251 -6.31 -24.76 1.63
C MET A 251 -5.63 -25.11 0.30
N PHE A 252 -4.38 -25.55 0.36
CA PHE A 252 -3.53 -25.74 -0.82
C PHE A 252 -2.85 -27.10 -0.79
N PRO A 253 -2.55 -27.67 -1.97
CA PRO A 253 -1.73 -28.88 -2.09
C PRO A 253 -0.24 -28.53 -1.86
N CYS A 254 0.09 -28.21 -0.62
CA CYS A 254 1.43 -27.82 -0.22
C CYS A 254 2.37 -29.04 -0.19
N GLY A 255 3.51 -28.92 -0.86
CA GLY A 255 4.66 -29.79 -0.68
C GLY A 255 5.41 -29.51 0.63
N PRO A 256 6.73 -29.79 0.68
CA PRO A 256 7.53 -29.49 1.86
C PRO A 256 7.60 -27.97 2.11
N VAL A 257 7.69 -27.60 3.39
CA VAL A 257 8.08 -26.23 3.76
C VAL A 257 9.51 -26.02 3.30
N ARG A 258 9.72 -25.02 2.45
CA ARG A 258 11.04 -24.64 1.95
C ARG A 258 11.67 -23.54 2.79
N TYR A 259 10.86 -22.63 3.30
CA TYR A 259 11.32 -21.52 4.12
C TYR A 259 10.32 -21.24 5.25
N ARG A 260 10.85 -20.96 6.44
CA ARG A 260 10.17 -20.25 7.52
C ARG A 260 11.02 -19.00 7.75
N TRP A 261 10.37 -17.86 7.86
CA TRP A 261 11.01 -16.54 7.95
C TRP A 261 10.50 -15.81 9.15
#